data_AF-A0A149U5B8-F1
#
_entry.id   AF-A0A149U5B8-F1
#
_cell.length_a   1.000
_cell.length_b   1.000
_cell.length_c   1.000
_cell.angle_alpha   90.00
_cell.angle_beta   90.00
_cell.angle_gamma   90.00
#
_symmetry.space_group_name_H-M   'P 1'
#
loop_
_entity.id
_entity.type
_entity.pdbx_description
1 polymer ?
#
loop_
_entity_poly.entity_id
_entity_poly.type
_entity_poly.pdbx_seq_one_letter_code
_entity_poly.pdbx_strand_id
1 'polypeptide(L)'
;MGSIITSGITPAMIPGIRKDIEVCEEYGEENIRIAHDDIKRVCALPGHDVDDFDFSNMHGVRWHAGREMANILRHLIGEGDDA
;
A
#
# COMPACT_ATOMS: atom_id res chain seq x y z
N MET A 1 19.75 -0.16 -17.11
CA MET A 1 19.24 -0.95 -15.97
C MET A 1 20.21 -0.75 -14.81
N GLY A 2 20.02 0.34 -14.07
CA GLY A 2 20.87 0.69 -12.93
C GLY A 2 20.30 0.04 -11.68
N SER A 3 21.05 -0.89 -11.12
CA SER A 3 20.76 -1.57 -9.86
C SER A 3 20.44 -0.54 -8.76
N ILE A 4 19.18 -0.48 -8.32
CA ILE A 4 18.81 0.16 -7.05
C ILE A 4 19.18 -0.83 -5.93
N ILE A 5 20.46 -1.21 -5.85
CA ILE A 5 21.04 -1.72 -4.62
C ILE A 5 21.90 -0.59 -4.11
N THR A 6 21.24 0.28 -3.35
CA THR A 6 21.85 1.43 -2.71
C THR A 6 23.07 0.98 -1.91
N SER A 7 24.21 1.60 -2.18
CA SER A 7 25.53 1.38 -1.58
C SER A 7 25.62 1.69 -0.07
N GLY A 8 24.56 1.44 0.71
CA GLY A 8 24.46 1.87 2.11
C GLY A 8 23.66 0.95 3.04
N ILE A 9 23.15 -0.19 2.55
CA ILE A 9 22.42 -1.15 3.39
C ILE A 9 23.36 -2.27 3.82
N THR A 10 23.43 -2.48 5.13
CA THR A 10 24.20 -3.58 5.72
C THR A 10 23.29 -4.79 5.95
N PRO A 11 23.82 -6.02 5.95
CA PRO A 11 23.04 -7.22 6.26
C PRO A 11 22.30 -7.14 7.61
N ALA A 12 22.84 -6.40 8.58
CA ALA A 12 22.22 -6.20 9.90
C ALA A 12 20.94 -5.36 9.85
N MET A 13 20.70 -4.58 8.78
CA MET A 13 19.51 -3.75 8.61
C MET A 13 18.34 -4.53 7.99
N ILE A 14 18.61 -5.65 7.32
CA ILE A 14 17.60 -6.45 6.60
C ILE A 14 16.43 -6.89 7.52
N PRO A 15 16.64 -7.35 8.77
CA PRO A 15 15.52 -7.71 9.65
C PRO A 15 14.60 -6.52 9.96
N GLY A 16 15.16 -5.31 10.13
CA GLY A 16 14.38 -4.10 10.34
C GLY A 16 13.55 -3.74 9.11
N ILE A 17 14.17 -3.79 7.92
CA ILE A 17 13.48 -3.51 6.66
C ILE A 17 12.34 -4.52 6.39
N ARG A 18 12.54 -5.80 6.72
CA ARG A 18 11.46 -6.80 6.65
C ARG A 18 10.30 -6.47 7.59
N LYS A 19 10.60 -5.98 8.80
CA LYS A 19 9.56 -5.51 9.72
C LYS A 19 8.81 -4.30 9.16
N ASP A 20 9.51 -3.37 8.52
CA ASP A 20 8.90 -2.21 7.88
C ASP A 20 8.01 -2.62 6.68
N ILE A 21 8.42 -3.63 5.90
CA ILE A 21 7.58 -4.25 4.85
C ILE A 21 6.29 -4.78 5.45
N GLU A 22 6.36 -5.58 6.52
CA GLU A 22 5.18 -6.12 7.20
C GLU A 22 4.22 -5.01 7.65
N VAL A 23 4.74 -3.94 8.25
CA VAL A 23 3.95 -2.79 8.69
C VAL A 23 3.28 -2.09 7.50
N CYS A 24 3.99 -1.93 6.38
CA CYS A 24 3.44 -1.31 5.18
C CYS A 24 2.33 -2.17 4.56
N GLU A 25 2.46 -3.49 4.59
CA GLU A 25 1.43 -4.41 4.12
C GLU A 25 0.22 -4.45 5.04
N GLU A 26 0.44 -4.50 6.35
CA GLU A 26 -0.63 -4.42 7.36
C GLU A 26 -1.40 -3.11 7.22
N TYR A 27 -0.71 -1.97 7.07
CA TYR A 27 -1.33 -0.69 6.78
C TYR A 27 -2.16 -0.72 5.49
N GLY A 28 -1.63 -1.36 4.43
CA GLY A 28 -2.36 -1.59 3.20
C GLY A 28 -3.65 -2.36 3.47
N GLU A 29 -3.56 -3.55 4.05
CA GLU A 29 -4.70 -4.43 4.37
C GLU A 29 -5.74 -3.76 5.29
N GLU A 30 -5.32 -3.00 6.29
CA GLU A 30 -6.23 -2.24 7.16
C GLU A 30 -6.99 -1.15 6.38
N ASN A 31 -6.37 -0.60 5.34
CA ASN A 31 -6.94 0.44 4.49
C ASN A 31 -7.52 -0.08 3.17
N ILE A 32 -7.46 -1.39 2.90
CA ILE A 32 -8.16 -2.03 1.75
C ILE A 32 -9.67 -1.89 1.88
N ARG A 33 -10.15 -1.75 3.13
CA ARG A 33 -11.55 -1.56 3.47
C ARG A 33 -11.97 -0.11 3.20
N ILE A 34 -12.12 0.23 1.94
CA ILE A 34 -13.46 0.68 1.55
C ILE A 34 -14.24 -0.62 1.53
N ALA A 35 -15.23 -0.79 2.40
CA ALA A 35 -16.04 -1.97 2.28
C ALA A 35 -16.58 -1.97 0.84
N HIS A 36 -16.24 -2.98 0.04
CA HIS A 36 -16.92 -3.24 -1.23
C HIS A 36 -18.45 -3.22 -1.02
N ASP A 37 -18.89 -3.52 0.22
CA ASP A 37 -20.23 -3.35 0.74
C ASP A 37 -20.65 -1.88 0.96
N ASP A 38 -19.77 -0.96 1.35
CA ASP A 38 -20.04 0.48 1.43
C ASP A 38 -20.14 1.12 0.05
N ILE A 39 -19.30 0.71 -0.91
CA ILE A 39 -19.44 1.12 -2.32
C ILE A 39 -20.78 0.60 -2.85
N LYS A 40 -21.14 -0.66 -2.61
CA LYS A 40 -22.45 -1.20 -2.99
C LYS A 40 -23.60 -0.49 -2.28
N ARG A 41 -23.46 -0.13 -1.00
CA ARG A 41 -24.47 0.59 -0.21
C ARG A 41 -24.70 2.00 -0.72
N VAL A 42 -23.63 2.76 -0.98
CA VAL A 42 -23.68 4.13 -1.52
C VAL A 42 -24.23 4.12 -2.96
N CYS A 43 -23.78 3.19 -3.80
CA CYS A 43 -24.27 3.07 -5.19
C CYS A 43 -25.70 2.50 -5.29
N ALA A 44 -26.22 1.83 -4.25
CA ALA A 44 -27.59 1.28 -4.24
C ALA A 44 -28.65 2.27 -3.72
N LEU A 45 -28.25 3.42 -3.17
CA LEU A 45 -29.17 4.42 -2.62
C LEU A 45 -29.30 5.61 -3.58
N PRO A 46 -30.52 5.95 -4.06
CA PRO A 46 -30.70 7.13 -4.91
C PRO A 46 -30.56 8.42 -4.08
N GLY A 47 -29.59 9.26 -4.43
CA GLY A 47 -29.43 10.62 -3.87
C GLY A 47 -28.13 10.94 -3.15
N HIS A 48 -27.06 10.14 -3.30
CA HIS A 48 -25.76 10.47 -2.71
C HIS A 48 -25.02 11.56 -3.49
N ASP A 49 -24.44 12.50 -2.74
CA ASP A 49 -23.64 13.61 -3.26
C ASP A 49 -22.20 13.16 -3.52
N VAL A 50 -21.50 13.86 -4.42
CA VAL A 50 -20.16 13.50 -4.93
C VAL A 50 -19.12 13.42 -3.80
N ASP A 51 -19.34 14.15 -2.70
CA ASP A 51 -18.48 14.19 -1.51
C ASP A 51 -18.38 12.83 -0.77
N ASP A 52 -19.37 11.94 -0.91
CA ASP A 52 -19.32 10.59 -0.30
C ASP A 52 -18.32 9.66 -1.02
N PHE A 53 -17.99 9.96 -2.29
CA PHE A 53 -17.00 9.20 -3.07
C PHE A 53 -15.55 9.60 -2.73
N ASP A 54 -15.32 10.78 -2.15
CA ASP A 54 -13.97 11.24 -1.79
C ASP A 54 -13.35 10.39 -0.67
N PHE A 55 -14.16 9.89 0.26
CA PHE A 55 -13.70 8.94 1.30
C PHE A 55 -13.26 7.61 0.69
N SER A 56 -14.00 7.11 -0.30
CA SER A 56 -13.63 5.90 -1.03
C SER A 56 -12.28 6.07 -1.73
N ASN A 57 -12.08 7.18 -2.43
CA ASN A 57 -10.79 7.47 -3.06
C ASN A 57 -9.64 7.55 -2.03
N MET A 58 -9.88 8.15 -0.85
CA MET A 58 -8.85 8.29 0.19
C MET A 58 -8.34 6.95 0.73
N HIS A 59 -9.22 5.96 0.89
CA HIS A 59 -8.83 4.63 1.35
C HIS A 59 -8.08 3.84 0.26
N GLY A 60 -8.50 3.93 -1.01
CA GLY A 60 -7.75 3.35 -2.13
C GLY A 60 -6.33 3.91 -2.22
N VAL A 61 -6.15 5.23 -2.05
CA VAL A 61 -4.83 5.86 -2.02
C VAL A 61 -3.97 5.33 -0.87
N ARG A 62 -4.54 5.11 0.31
CA ARG A 62 -3.81 4.56 1.47
C ARG A 62 -3.41 3.09 1.27
N TRP A 63 -4.30 2.27 0.70
CA TRP A 63 -3.97 0.90 0.32
C TRP A 63 -2.79 0.89 -0.67
N HIS A 64 -2.89 1.67 -1.74
CA HIS A 64 -1.83 1.79 -2.73
C HIS A 64 -0.51 2.28 -2.11
N ALA A 65 -0.55 3.28 -1.25
CA ALA A 65 0.64 3.78 -0.57
C ALA A 65 1.33 2.70 0.27
N GLY A 66 0.59 1.90 1.04
CA GLY A 66 1.14 0.78 1.80
C GLY A 66 1.81 -0.27 0.90
N ARG A 67 1.16 -0.64 -0.20
CA ARG A 67 1.68 -1.65 -1.14
C ARG A 67 2.90 -1.16 -1.92
N GLU A 68 2.89 0.09 -2.39
CA GLU A 68 4.03 0.67 -3.10
C GLU A 68 5.25 0.81 -2.19
N MET A 69 5.08 1.24 -0.94
CA MET A 69 6.19 1.33 0.00
C MET A 69 6.76 -0.04 0.37
N ALA A 70 5.90 -1.04 0.58
CA ALA A 70 6.35 -2.43 0.75
C ALA A 70 7.16 -2.93 -0.45
N ASN A 71 6.74 -2.61 -1.67
CA ASN A 71 7.47 -2.98 -2.89
C ASN A 71 8.82 -2.26 -2.99
N ILE A 72 8.88 -0.95 -2.72
CA ILE A 72 10.14 -0.20 -2.71
C ILE A 72 11.13 -0.82 -1.71
N LEU A 73 10.65 -1.15 -0.50
CA LEU A 73 11.47 -1.77 0.54
C LEU A 73 11.94 -3.18 0.15
N ARG A 74 11.13 -3.96 -0.57
CA ARG A 74 11.54 -5.27 -1.12
C ARG A 74 12.66 -5.12 -2.15
N HIS A 75 12.51 -4.20 -3.10
CA HIS A 75 13.56 -3.93 -4.09
C HIS A 75 14.86 -3.48 -3.41
N LEU A 76 14.74 -2.68 -2.35
CA LEU A 76 15.85 -2.16 -1.57
C LEU A 76 16.69 -3.28 -0.91
N ILE A 77 16.10 -4.44 -0.60
CA ILE A 77 16.80 -5.63 -0.08
C ILE A 77 16.99 -6.75 -1.10
N GLY A 78 16.66 -6.52 -2.38
CA GLY A 78 16.80 -7.49 -3.46
C GLY A 78 15.72 -8.59 -3.48
N GLU A 79 14.56 -8.35 -2.86
CA GLU A 79 13.40 -9.26 -2.81
C GLU A 79 12.25 -8.81 -3.74
N GLY A 80 12.42 -7.75 -4.54
CA GLY A 80 11.43 -7.28 -5.50
C GLY A 80 11.53 -8.00 -6.85
N ASP A 81 10.40 -8.33 -7.47
CA ASP A 81 10.36 -8.84 -8.85
C ASP A 81 10.71 -7.72 -9.84
N ASP A 82 11.75 -7.95 -10.66
CA ASP A 82 12.07 -7.11 -11.82
C ASP A 82 10.97 -7.29 -12.89
N ALA A 83 9.86 -6.57 -12.75
CA ALA A 83 8.81 -6.51 -13.77
C ALA A 83 9.23 -5.69 -14.99
#